data_AF-A0A7C2T3P5-F1
#
_entry.id   AF-A0A7C2T3P5-F1
#
_cell.length_a   1.000
_cell.length_b   1.000
_cell.length_c   1.000
_cell.angle_alpha   90.00
_cell.angle_beta   90.00
_cell.angle_gamma   90.00
#
_symmetry.space_group_name_H-M   'P 1'
#
loop_
_entity.id
_entity.type
_entity.pdbx_description
1 polymer ?
#
loop_
_entity_poly.entity_id
_entity_poly.type
_entity_poly.pdbx_seq_one_letter_code
_entity_poly.pdbx_strand_id
1 'polypeptide(L)' 'MVTRFENRAEAGALLARELDRLKPLDPVVYALPRGGLPVAAEVAQRLGAPLDLVLVRKIGAPGHSELAV' A
#
# COMPACT_ATOMS: atom_id res chain seq x y z
N MET A 1 22.26 0.07 9.27
CA MET A 1 22.22 -0.58 7.94
C MET A 1 20.81 -0.41 7.41
N VAL A 2 20.63 0.14 6.21
CA VAL A 2 19.31 0.15 5.58
C VAL A 2 19.05 -1.27 5.11
N THR A 3 18.18 -1.99 5.82
CA THR A 3 17.76 -3.33 5.42
C THR A 3 16.97 -3.18 4.13
N ARG A 4 17.55 -3.63 3.02
CA ARG A 4 16.91 -3.59 1.71
C ARG A 4 16.02 -4.83 1.59
N PHE A 5 14.79 -4.64 1.13
CA PHE A 5 13.94 -5.76 0.73
C PHE A 5 14.42 -6.29 -0.63
N GLU A 6 14.45 -7.61 -0.77
CA GLU A 6 14.76 -8.34 -2.00
C GLU A 6 13.73 -8.03 -3.10
N ASN A 7 12.45 -7.99 -2.73
CA ASN A 7 11.37 -7.65 -3.63
C ASN A 7 10.16 -7.07 -2.90
N ARG A 8 9.14 -6.65 -3.66
CA ARG A 8 7.91 -6.05 -3.13
C ARG A 8 7.05 -7.05 -2.35
N ALA A 9 7.09 -8.33 -2.71
CA ALA A 9 6.34 -9.36 -1.99
C ALA A 9 6.94 -9.58 -0.60
N GLU A 10 8.27 -9.64 -0.48
CA GLU A 10 8.94 -9.69 0.82
C GLU A 10 8.60 -8.47 1.69
N ALA A 11 8.65 -7.27 1.11
CA ALA A 11 8.27 -6.04 1.80
C ALA A 11 6.81 -6.10 2.31
N GLY A 12 5.88 -6.62 1.49
CA GLY A 12 4.48 -6.80 1.84
C GLY A 12 4.28 -7.84 2.95
N ALA A 13 4.95 -8.99 2.87
CA ALA A 13 4.88 -10.03 3.89
C ALA A 13 5.39 -9.54 5.25
N LEU A 14 6.49 -8.77 5.26
CA LEU A 14 7.02 -8.15 6.48
C LEU A 14 6.09 -7.07 7.02
N LEU A 15 5.56 -6.19 6.17
CA LEU A 15 4.57 -5.18 6.58
C LEU A 15 3.32 -5.84 7.18
N ALA A 16 2.84 -6.91 6.57
CA ALA A 16 1.69 -7.65 7.05
C ALA A 16 1.92 -8.25 8.44
N ARG A 17 3.16 -8.67 8.78
CA ARG A 17 3.51 -9.14 10.14
C ARG A 17 3.31 -8.05 11.17
N GLU A 18 3.72 -6.82 10.86
CA GLU A 18 3.58 -5.71 11.79
C GLU A 18 2.13 -5.23 11.91
N LEU A 19 1.36 -5.23 10.81
CA LEU A 19 -0.05 -4.86 10.83
C LEU A 19 -0.93 -5.85 11.59
N ASP A 20 -0.66 -7.15 11.47
CA ASP A 20 -1.38 -8.23 12.18
C ASP A 20 -1.33 -8.03 13.72
N ARG A 21 -0.22 -7.47 14.23
CA ARG A 21 -0.06 -7.16 15.67
C ARG A 21 -1.03 -6.09 16.18
N LEU A 22 -1.54 -5.25 15.28
CA LEU A 22 -2.54 -4.23 15.61
C LEU A 22 -3.94 -4.82 15.77
N LYS A 23 -4.15 -6.09 15.40
CA LYS A 23 -5.44 -6.79 15.43
C LYS A 23 -6.56 -5.94 14.80
N PRO A 24 -6.40 -5.50 13.54
CA PRO A 24 -7.40 -4.68 12.88
C PRO A 24 -8.74 -5.43 12.80
N LEU A 25 -9.83 -4.73 13.08
CA LEU A 25 -11.19 -5.24 12.91
C LEU A 25 -11.62 -4.93 11.48
N ASP A 26 -11.96 -5.98 10.72
CA ASP A 26 -12.47 -5.93 9.35
C ASP A 26 -11.73 -4.93 8.41
N PRO A 27 -10.39 -5.03 8.28
CA PRO A 27 -9.63 -4.11 7.44
C PRO A 27 -9.99 -4.26 5.96
N VAL A 28 -9.85 -3.16 5.21
CA VAL A 28 -9.84 -3.14 3.73
C VAL A 28 -8.49 -2.62 3.27
N VAL A 29 -7.88 -3.30 2.31
CA VAL A 29 -6.57 -2.92 1.76
C VAL A 29 -6.77 -2.26 0.41
N TYR A 30 -6.31 -1.00 0.26
CA TYR A 30 -6.29 -0.31 -1.01
C TYR A 30 -4.86 -0.21 -1.56
N ALA A 31 -4.64 -0.71 -2.78
CA ALA A 31 -3.37 -0.62 -3.47
C ALA A 31 -3.30 0.62 -4.36
N LEU A 32 -2.22 1.42 -4.23
CA LEU A 32 -1.89 2.47 -5.19
C LEU A 32 -1.02 1.89 -6.33
N PRO A 33 -1.51 1.82 -7.57
CA PRO A 33 -0.74 1.27 -8.68
C PRO A 33 0.46 2.14 -9.05
N ARG A 34 1.52 1.59 -9.66
CA ARG A 34 1.69 0.16 -10.05
C ARG A 34 2.41 -0.64 -8.97
N GLY A 35 3.40 -0.03 -8.32
CA GLY A 35 4.29 -0.70 -7.38
C GLY A 35 3.66 -1.06 -6.03
N GLY A 36 2.56 -0.42 -5.64
CA GLY A 36 1.88 -0.75 -4.38
C GLY A 36 1.14 -2.09 -4.44
N LEU A 37 0.77 -2.57 -5.64
CA LEU A 37 -0.07 -3.76 -5.78
C LEU A 37 0.58 -5.04 -5.26
N PRO A 38 1.83 -5.40 -5.60
CA PRO A 38 2.46 -6.61 -5.07
C PRO A 38 2.69 -6.57 -3.55
N VAL A 39 2.78 -5.37 -2.96
CA VAL A 39 2.90 -5.20 -1.50
C VAL A 39 1.53 -5.40 -0.84
N ALA A 40 0.51 -4.74 -1.37
CA ALA A 40 -0.85 -4.80 -0.86
C ALA A 40 -1.47 -6.20 -0.95
N ALA A 41 -1.12 -6.97 -1.98
CA ALA A 41 -1.56 -8.35 -2.14
C ALA A 41 -1.15 -9.23 -0.95
N GLU A 42 0.12 -9.15 -0.53
CA GLU A 42 0.65 -9.89 0.62
C GLU A 42 -0.02 -9.45 1.94
N VAL A 43 -0.26 -8.15 2.09
CA VAL A 43 -0.96 -7.60 3.26
C VAL A 43 -2.40 -8.10 3.33
N ALA A 44 -3.14 -8.01 2.22
CA ALA A 44 -4.54 -8.44 2.17
C ALA A 44 -4.67 -9.94 2.42
N GLN A 45 -3.81 -10.76 1.80
CA GLN A 45 -3.79 -12.20 1.99
C GLN A 45 -3.55 -12.58 3.45
N ARG A 46 -2.58 -11.94 4.11
CA ARG A 46 -2.24 -12.20 5.50
C ARG A 46 -3.38 -11.83 6.46
N LEU A 47 -3.99 -10.66 6.25
CA LEU A 47 -5.03 -10.12 7.13
C LEU A 47 -6.42 -10.71 6.84
N GLY A 48 -6.58 -11.53 5.79
CA GLY A 48 -7.90 -12.00 5.34
C GLY A 48 -8.80 -10.86 4.87
N ALA A 49 -8.19 -9.78 4.36
CA ALA A 49 -8.85 -8.52 4.05
C ALA A 49 -9.25 -8.44 2.57
N PRO A 50 -10.35 -7.76 2.21
CA PRO A 50 -10.61 -7.37 0.83
C PRO A 50 -9.49 -6.47 0.30
N LEU A 51 -9.11 -6.70 -0.96
CA LEU A 51 -8.14 -5.90 -1.69
C LEU A 51 -8.82 -5.19 -2.86
N ASP A 52 -8.59 -3.89 -3.00
CA ASP A 52 -9.04 -3.11 -4.14
C ASP A 52 -7.97 -2.08 -4.58
N LEU A 53 -8.15 -1.48 -5.76
CA LEU A 53 -7.27 -0.46 -6.30
C LEU A 53 -7.78 0.94 -5.97
N VAL A 54 -6.86 1.83 -5.59
CA VAL A 54 -7.15 3.26 -5.48
C VAL A 54 -6.47 4.02 -6.62
N LEU A 55 -7.28 4.63 -7.49
CA LEU A 55 -6.81 5.45 -8.60
C LEU A 55 -7.00 6.93 -8.24
N VAL A 56 -5.90 7.59 -7.88
CA VAL A 56 -5.90 9.01 -7.52
C VAL A 56 -5.07 9.82 -8.48
N ARG A 57 -5.44 11.09 -8.64
CA ARG A 57 -4.65 12.12 -9.31
C ARG A 57 -4.47 13.30 -8.37
N LYS A 58 -3.32 13.96 -8.43
CA LYS A 58 -3.12 15.23 -7.75
C LYS A 58 -4.01 16.30 -8.42
N ILE A 59 -4.59 17.18 -7.61
CA ILE A 59 -5.22 18.41 -8.11
C ILE A 59 -4.12 19.46 -8.19
N GLY A 60 -3.79 19.89 -9.41
CA GLY A 60 -2.80 20.94 -9.65
C GLY A 60 -3.41 22.34 -9.54
N ALA A 61 -2.59 23.33 -9.19
CA ALA A 61 -2.97 24.74 -9.27
C ALA A 61 -3.06 25.23 -10.73
N PRO A 62 -3.84 26.29 -11.05
CA PRO A 62 -3.81 26.92 -12.36
C PRO A 62 -2.37 27.31 -12.76
N GLY A 63 -1.91 26.84 -13.92
CA GLY A 63 -0.55 27.08 -14.42
C GLY A 63 0.55 26.21 -13.79
N HIS A 64 0.26 25.43 -12.74
CA HIS A 64 1.24 24.60 -12.04
C HIS A 64 0.67 23.21 -11.70
N SER A 65 0.78 22.27 -12.65
CA SER A 65 0.31 20.88 -12.47
C SER A 65 0.97 20.16 -11.28
N GLU A 66 2.16 20.61 -10.87
CA GLU A 66 2.90 20.01 -9.77
C GLU A 66 2.68 20.64 -8.39
N LEU A 67 2.01 21.79 -8.30
CA LEU A 67 1.68 22.43 -7.02
C LEU A 67 0.33 21.90 -6.53
N ALA A 68 0.29 21.27 -5.34
CA ALA A 68 -0.96 20.89 -4.70
C ALA A 68 -1.63 22.12 -4.06
N VAL A 69 -2.96 22.25 -4.24
CA VAL A 69 -3.83 23.22 -3.56
C VAL A 69 -4.77 22.46 -2.63
#